data_AF-Q0E2Z3-F1
#
_entry.id   AF-Q0E2Z3-F1
#
_cell.length_a   1.000
_cell.length_b   1.000
_cell.length_c   1.000
_cell.angle_alpha   90.00
_cell.angle_beta   90.00
_cell.angle_gamma   90.00
#
_symmetry.space_group_name_H-M   'P 1'
#
loop_
_entity.id
_entity.type
_entity.pdbx_description
1 polymer ?
#
loop_
_entity_poly.entity_id
_entity_poly.type
_entity_poly.pdbx_seq_one_letter_code
_entity_poly.pdbx_strand_id
1 'polypeptide(L)' 'EILKNNGLAVEKKIMTSTVDVKDDSRSRPMQKAKIEIVLGKTDKFDELMAAAAEEREAAAAEAEAEEQS' A
#
# COMPACT_ATOMS: atom_id res chain seq x y z
N GLU A 1 -0.09 0.73 8.12
CA GLU A 1 -1.09 1.24 9.08
C GLU A 1 -2.43 1.50 8.41
N ILE A 2 -2.48 2.38 7.40
CA ILE A 2 -3.70 2.70 6.60
C ILE A 2 -4.51 1.44 6.24
N LEU A 3 -3.84 0.41 5.68
CA LEU A 3 -4.52 -0.84 5.29
C LEU A 3 -5.18 -1.59 6.46
N LYS A 4 -4.60 -1.55 7.67
CA LYS A 4 -5.20 -2.15 8.86
C LYS A 4 -6.39 -1.32 9.35
N ASN A 5 -6.24 0.00 9.37
CA ASN A 5 -7.27 0.92 9.86
C ASN A 5 -8.52 0.89 8.96
N ASN A 6 -8.34 0.76 7.65
CA ASN A 6 -9.43 0.62 6.70
C ASN A 6 -10.01 -0.81 6.64
N GLY A 7 -9.51 -1.74 7.46
CA GLY A 7 -10.00 -3.12 7.50
C GLY A 7 -9.67 -3.95 6.25
N LEU A 8 -8.73 -3.50 5.41
CA LEU A 8 -8.33 -4.16 4.16
C LEU A 8 -7.32 -5.30 4.39
N ALA A 9 -6.45 -5.15 5.39
CA ALA A 9 -5.38 -6.13 5.62
C ALA A 9 -5.14 -6.42 7.10
N VAL A 10 -4.74 -7.65 7.37
CA VAL A 10 -4.19 -8.09 8.67
C VAL A 10 -2.67 -8.26 8.55
N GLU A 11 -1.94 -7.90 9.60
CA GLU A 11 -0.50 -8.17 9.63
C GLU A 11 -0.23 -9.65 9.91
N LYS A 12 0.63 -10.27 9.11
CA LYS A 12 1.12 -11.64 9.31
C LYS A 12 2.51 -11.67 9.92
N LYS A 13 3.38 -10.74 9.52
CA LYS A 13 4.75 -10.64 10.02
C LYS A 13 5.26 -9.21 9.91
N ILE A 14 5.92 -8.73 10.95
CA ILE A 14 6.72 -7.50 10.93
C ILE A 14 8.13 -7.88 11.36
N MET A 15 9.12 -7.57 10.55
CA MET A 15 10.53 -7.87 10.83
C MET A 15 11.38 -6.64 10.59
N THR A 16 12.20 -6.30 11.58
CA THR A 16 13.21 -5.26 11.49
C THR A 16 14.59 -5.89 11.52
N SER A 17 15.49 -5.41 10.68
CA SER A 17 16.86 -5.89 10.57
C SER A 17 17.77 -4.74 10.12
N THR A 18 19.08 -4.97 10.16
CA THR A 18 20.06 -4.10 9.50
C THR A 18 20.65 -4.85 8.32
N VAL A 19 20.86 -4.14 7.21
CA VAL A 19 21.52 -4.68 6.02
C VAL A 19 22.66 -3.76 5.61
N ASP A 20 23.75 -4.35 5.14
CA ASP A 20 24.84 -3.60 4.55
C ASP A 20 24.46 -3.17 3.13
N VAL A 21 24.40 -1.86 2.93
CA VAL A 21 24.14 -1.24 1.63
C VAL A 21 25.45 -0.66 1.13
N LYS A 22 25.84 -1.06 -0.08
CA LYS A 22 26.95 -0.42 -0.78
C LYS A 22 26.50 0.97 -1.22
N ASP A 23 27.21 1.98 -0.77
CA ASP A 23 27.00 3.37 -1.19
C ASP A 23 28.21 3.75 -2.05
N ASP A 24 28.01 3.99 -3.34
CA ASP A 24 29.11 4.33 -4.26
C ASP A 24 29.82 5.64 -3.90
N SER A 25 29.20 6.49 -3.08
CA SER A 25 29.84 7.69 -2.52
C SER A 25 30.78 7.41 -1.35
N ARG A 26 30.75 6.20 -0.78
CA ARG A 26 31.55 5.81 0.39
C ARG A 26 32.34 4.54 0.15
N SER A 27 33.61 4.55 0.57
CA SER A 27 34.53 3.41 0.42
C SER A 27 34.08 2.13 1.16
N ARG A 28 33.16 2.22 2.13
CA ARG A 28 32.75 1.11 2.98
C ARG A 28 31.22 0.95 2.98
N PRO A 29 30.71 -0.30 3.03
CA PRO A 29 29.29 -0.56 3.19
C PRO A 29 28.73 0.13 4.44
N MET A 30 27.49 0.61 4.35
CA MET A 30 26.78 1.21 5.47
C MET A 30 25.64 0.32 5.95
N GLN A 31 25.51 0.16 7.25
CA GLN A 31 24.34 -0.48 7.85
C GLN A 31 23.12 0.45 7.75
N LYS A 32 22.09 -0.04 7.08
CA LYS A 32 20.78 0.62 7.00
C LYS A 32 19.72 -0.25 7.66
N ALA A 33 18.81 0.38 8.38
CA ALA A 33 17.63 -0.32 8.90
C ALA A 33 16.75 -0.77 7.72
N LYS A 34 16.33 -2.03 7.75
CA LYS A 34 15.42 -2.65 6.81
C LYS A 34 14.20 -3.14 7.59
N ILE A 35 13.02 -2.78 7.12
CA ILE A 35 11.75 -3.27 7.63
C ILE A 35 11.06 -4.11 6.54
N GLU A 36 10.56 -5.28 6.91
CA GLU A 36 9.73 -6.14 6.07
C GLU A 36 8.39 -6.37 6.77
N ILE A 37 7.30 -6.14 6.04
CA ILE A 37 5.93 -6.31 6.54
C ILE A 37 5.20 -7.24 5.59
N VAL A 38 4.78 -8.41 6.08
CA VAL A 38 3.91 -9.34 5.37
C VAL A 38 2.48 -9.08 5.81
N LEU A 39 1.61 -8.77 4.85
CA LEU A 39 0.19 -8.55 5.06
C LEU A 39 -0.63 -9.68 4.44
N GLY A 40 -1.76 -10.00 5.05
CA GLY A 40 -2.80 -10.87 4.49
C GLY A 40 -4.07 -10.09 4.20
N LYS A 41 -4.81 -10.50 3.15
CA LYS A 41 -6.16 -10.00 2.91
C LYS A 41 -7.08 -10.32 4.09
N THR A 42 -7.95 -9.38 4.44
CA THR A 42 -9.11 -9.65 5.29
C THR A 42 -10.26 -10.18 4.43
N ASP A 43 -11.29 -10.73 5.07
CA ASP A 43 -12.49 -11.21 4.38
C ASP A 43 -13.23 -10.08 3.65
N LYS A 44 -13.11 -8.84 4.16
CA LYS A 44 -13.72 -7.63 3.58
C LYS A 44 -12.93 -7.04 2.41
N PHE A 45 -11.73 -7.56 2.13
CA PHE A 45 -10.83 -6.92 1.16
C PHE A 45 -11.46 -6.85 -0.22
N ASP A 46 -11.99 -7.96 -0.72
CA ASP A 46 -12.54 -8.02 -2.07
C ASP A 46 -13.84 -7.19 -2.19
N GLU A 47 -14.68 -7.17 -1.14
CA GLU A 47 -15.88 -6.32 -1.07
C GLU A 47 -15.53 -4.83 -1.09
N LEU A 48 -14.59 -4.39 -0.26
CA LEU A 48 -14.18 -3.00 -0.18
C LEU A 48 -13.48 -2.53 -1.47
N MET A 49 -12.70 -3.42 -2.12
CA MET A 49 -12.09 -3.12 -3.41
C MET A 49 -13.12 -3.02 -4.53
N ALA A 50 -14.15 -3.86 -4.53
CA ALA A 50 -15.25 -3.78 -5.49
C ALA A 50 -16.07 -2.50 -5.30
N ALA A 51 -16.44 -2.18 -4.06
CA ALA A 51 -17.18 -0.95 -3.74
C ALA A 51 -16.39 0.31 -4.12
N ALA A 52 -15.08 0.34 -3.85
CA ALA A 52 -14.23 1.47 -4.24
C ALA A 52 -14.06 1.59 -5.76
N ALA A 53 -14.12 0.47 -6.51
CA ALA A 53 -14.10 0.51 -7.97
C ALA A 53 -15.41 1.10 -8.52
N GLU A 54 -16.55 0.69 -7.98
CA GLU A 54 -17.86 1.22 -8.35
C GLU A 54 -17.98 2.73 -8.04
N GLU A 55 -17.56 3.18 -6.86
CA GLU A 55 -17.49 4.62 -6.52
C GLU A 55 -16.61 5.39 -7.50
N ARG A 56 -15.48 4.81 -7.91
CA ARG A 56 -14.55 5.47 -8.83
C ARG A 56 -15.11 5.55 -10.25
N GLU A 57 -15.83 4.53 -10.70
CA GLU A 57 -16.54 4.55 -11.99
C GLU A 57 -17.69 5.55 -11.98
N ALA A 58 -18.47 5.61 -10.90
CA ALA A 58 -19.52 6.62 -10.73
C ALA A 58 -18.95 8.04 -10.76
N ALA A 59 -17.88 8.30 -10.00
CA ALA A 59 -17.21 9.61 -9.99
C ALA A 59 -16.60 9.98 -11.35
N ALA A 60 -16.07 9.00 -12.10
CA ALA A 60 -15.57 9.23 -13.46
C ALA A 60 -16.71 9.60 -14.42
N ALA A 61 -17.85 8.91 -14.35
CA ALA A 61 -19.01 9.22 -15.18
C ALA A 61 -19.61 10.61 -14.88
N GLU A 62 -19.65 11.01 -13.61
CA GLU A 62 -20.07 12.36 -13.21
C GLU A 62 -19.10 13.43 -13.73
N ALA A 63 -17.79 13.22 -13.63
CA ALA A 63 -16.80 14.15 -14.15
C ALA A 63 -16.87 14.31 -15.68
N GLU A 64 -17.08 13.21 -16.41
CA GLU A 64 -17.27 13.26 -17.87
C GLU A 64 -18.56 13.96 -18.27
N ALA A 65 -19.64 13.83 -17.48
CA ALA A 65 -20.89 14.53 -17.73
C ALA A 65 -20.76 16.04 -17.50
N GLU A 66 -19.95 16.47 -16.53
CA GLU A 66 -19.71 17.89 -16.24
C GLU A 66 -18.79 18.55 -17.28
N GLU A 67 -17.85 17.81 -17.88
CA GLU A 67 -16.97 18.32 -18.95
C GLU A 67 -17.69 18.47 -20.30
N GLN A 68 -18.83 17.79 -20.49
CA GLN A 68 -19.63 17.85 -21.73
C GLN A 68 -20.75 18.91 -21.70
N SER A 69 -20.92 19.64 -20.59
CA SER A 69 -21.94 20.70 -20.42
C SER A 69 -21.36 22.11 -20.46
#